data_AF-A0A7D4FZI0-F1
#
_entry.id   AF-A0A7D4FZI0-F1
#
_cell.length_a   1.000
_cell.length_b   1.000
_cell.length_c   1.000
_cell.angle_alpha   90.00
_cell.angle_beta   90.00
_cell.angle_gamma   90.00
#
_symmetry.space_group_name_H-M   'P 1'
#
loop_
_entity.id
_entity.type
_entity.pdbx_description
1 polymer ?
#
loop_
_entity_poly.entity_id
_entity_poly.type
_entity_poly.pdbx_seq_one_letter_code
_entity_poly.pdbx_strand_id
1 'polypeptide(L)' 'MATITIRLSESDKELFINVSKEKNKTLSDWARESLLEKIEQEYDEKIVNEYLLNKDKMKFYSNDEVKKELGI' A
#
# COMPACT_ATOMS: atom_id res chain seq x y z
N MET A 1 -12.45 -11.36 -16.80
CA MET A 1 -11.33 -10.39 -16.87
C MET A 1 -11.92 -9.00 -16.98
N ALA A 2 -11.47 -8.07 -16.14
CA ALA A 2 -11.80 -6.66 -16.26
C ALA A 2 -10.65 -5.94 -16.98
N THR A 3 -10.99 -4.98 -17.85
CA THR A 3 -10.01 -4.23 -18.65
C THR A 3 -10.09 -2.76 -18.28
N ILE A 4 -8.93 -2.13 -18.06
CA ILE A 4 -8.80 -0.70 -17.84
C ILE A 4 -8.16 -0.11 -19.10
N THR A 5 -8.77 0.96 -19.64
CA THR A 5 -8.20 1.71 -20.76
C THR A 5 -7.74 3.07 -20.24
N ILE A 6 -6.45 3.37 -20.39
CA ILE A 6 -5.86 4.64 -19.97
C ILE A 6 -5.44 5.39 -21.24
N ARG A 7 -5.92 6.62 -21.39
CA ARG A 7 -5.47 7.51 -22.47
C ARG A 7 -4.18 8.18 -22.04
N LEU A 8 -3.14 8.06 -22.85
CA LEU A 8 -1.81 8.62 -22.61
C LEU A 8 -1.39 9.48 -23.80
N SER A 9 -0.54 10.47 -23.55
CA SER A 9 0.25 11.08 -24.62
C SER A 9 1.31 10.08 -25.12
N GLU A 10 1.86 10.30 -26.32
CA GLU A 10 2.93 9.41 -26.82
C GLU A 10 4.18 9.49 -25.92
N SER A 11 4.49 10.67 -25.38
CA SER A 11 5.61 10.86 -24.44
C SER A 11 5.41 10.09 -23.12
N ASP A 12 4.21 10.11 -22.54
CA ASP A 12 3.95 9.38 -21.30
C ASP A 12 4.01 7.87 -21.53
N LYS A 13 3.50 7.42 -22.67
CA LYS A 13 3.53 6.00 -23.06
C LYS A 13 4.96 5.50 -23.21
N GLU A 14 5.84 6.24 -23.87
CA GLU A 14 7.26 5.88 -23.98
C GLU A 14 7.93 5.81 -22.61
N LEU A 15 7.69 6.82 -21.76
CA LEU A 15 8.23 6.85 -20.40
C LEU A 15 7.77 5.62 -19.59
N PHE A 16 6.48 5.31 -19.61
CA PHE A 16 5.93 4.20 -18.85
C PHE A 16 6.48 2.85 -19.30
N ILE A 17 6.65 2.66 -20.61
CA ILE A 17 7.25 1.45 -21.17
C ILE A 17 8.72 1.31 -20.75
N ASN A 18 9.47 2.42 -20.78
CA ASN A 18 10.88 2.39 -20.40
C ASN A 18 11.04 2.03 -18.91
N VAL A 19 10.27 2.67 -18.04
CA VAL A 19 10.30 2.38 -16.60
C VAL A 19 9.84 0.95 -16.28
N SER A 20 8.80 0.44 -16.97
CA SER A 20 8.35 -0.94 -16.74
C SER A 20 9.43 -1.95 -17.14
N LYS A 21 10.15 -1.69 -18.24
CA LYS A 21 11.29 -2.52 -18.70
C LYS A 21 12.45 -2.51 -17.72
N GLU A 22 12.83 -1.34 -17.19
CA GLU A 22 13.88 -1.23 -16.15
C GLU A 22 13.54 -2.07 -14.91
N LYS A 23 12.24 -2.17 -14.59
CA LYS A 23 11.72 -2.99 -13.49
C LYS A 23 11.52 -4.47 -13.86
N ASN A 24 11.85 -4.88 -15.09
CA ASN A 24 11.58 -6.22 -15.63
C ASN A 24 10.11 -6.65 -15.55
N LYS A 25 9.17 -5.71 -15.75
CA LYS A 25 7.72 -5.95 -15.72
C LYS A 25 7.05 -5.48 -17.01
N THR A 26 5.94 -6.13 -17.35
CA THR A 26 5.06 -5.60 -18.41
C THR A 26 4.43 -4.29 -17.94
N LEU A 27 4.06 -3.41 -18.87
CA LEU A 27 3.38 -2.15 -18.54
C LEU A 27 2.11 -2.41 -17.72
N SER A 28 1.34 -3.44 -18.09
CA SER A 28 0.09 -3.83 -17.44
C SER A 28 0.31 -4.29 -16.00
N ASP A 29 1.36 -5.09 -15.76
CA ASP A 29 1.67 -5.61 -14.43
C ASP A 29 2.18 -4.49 -13.53
N TRP A 30 3.11 -3.68 -14.05
CA TRP A 30 3.62 -2.53 -13.31
C TRP A 30 2.52 -1.52 -12.99
N ALA A 31 1.61 -1.23 -13.93
CA ALA A 31 0.49 -0.33 -13.68
C ALA A 31 -0.48 -0.88 -12.64
N ARG A 32 -0.77 -2.19 -12.68
CA ARG A 32 -1.64 -2.86 -11.69
C ARG A 32 -1.04 -2.77 -10.29
N GLU A 33 0.22 -3.15 -10.14
CA GLU A 33 0.92 -3.11 -8.86
C GLU A 33 1.02 -1.69 -8.32
N SER A 34 1.39 -0.72 -9.16
CA SER A 34 1.49 0.68 -8.72
C SER A 34 0.15 1.23 -8.22
N LEU A 35 -0.97 0.83 -8.84
CA LEU A 35 -2.30 1.20 -8.36
C LEU A 35 -2.61 0.57 -7.01
N LEU A 36 -2.28 -0.71 -6.83
CA LEU A 36 -2.49 -1.43 -5.57
C LEU A 36 -1.63 -0.86 -4.44
N GLU A 37 -0.34 -0.65 -4.69
CA GLU A 37 0.58 -0.03 -3.73
C GLU A 37 0.07 1.34 -3.27
N LYS A 38 -0.49 2.14 -4.20
CA LYS A 38 -1.05 3.44 -3.84
C LYS A 38 -2.28 3.32 -2.93
N ILE A 39 -3.17 2.37 -3.21
CA ILE A 39 -4.36 2.10 -2.38
C ILE A 39 -3.94 1.62 -0.99
N GLU A 40 -2.99 0.70 -0.92
CA GLU A 40 -2.44 0.17 0.34
C GLU A 40 -1.81 1.30 1.17
N GLN A 41 -0.99 2.15 0.55
CA GLN A 41 -0.36 3.27 1.24
C GLN A 41 -1.39 4.24 1.84
N GLU A 42 -2.46 4.58 1.11
CA GLU A 42 -3.52 5.46 1.61
C GLU A 42 -4.28 4.83 2.79
N TYR A 43 -4.49 3.52 2.73
CA TYR A 43 -5.13 2.78 3.82
C TYR A 43 -4.26 2.69 5.07
N ASP A 44 -2.98 2.37 4.90
CA ASP A 44 -1.99 2.29 5.98
C ASP A 44 -1.81 3.66 6.66
N GLU A 45 -1.71 4.74 5.87
CA GLU A 45 -1.61 6.10 6.39
C GLU A 45 -2.84 6.45 7.24
N LYS A 46 -4.04 6.05 6.79
CA LYS A 46 -5.28 6.25 7.55
C LYS A 46 -5.25 5.51 8.89
N ILE A 47 -4.83 4.25 8.92
CA ILE A 47 -4.74 3.46 10.16
C ILE A 47 -3.75 4.10 11.14
N VAL A 48 -2.57 4.49 10.66
CA VAL A 48 -1.55 5.13 11.50
C VAL A 48 -2.08 6.44 12.08
N ASN A 49 -2.74 7.26 11.27
CA ASN A 49 -3.33 8.52 11.73
C ASN A 49 -4.42 8.28 12.77
N GLU A 50 -5.29 7.28 12.57
CA GLU A 50 -6.31 6.91 13.55
C GLU A 50 -5.71 6.44 14.87
N TYR A 51 -4.65 5.62 14.81
CA TYR A 51 -3.90 5.20 15.98
C TYR A 51 -3.31 6.40 16.72
N LEU A 52 -2.63 7.31 16.01
CA LEU A 52 -2.01 8.49 16.62
C LEU A 52 -3.02 9.40 17.31
N LEU A 53 -4.21 9.57 16.73
CA LEU A 53 -5.30 10.37 17.32
C LEU A 53 -5.90 9.75 18.59
N ASN A 54 -5.91 8.41 18.67
CA ASN A 54 -6.53 7.69 19.78
C ASN A 54 -5.51 7.11 20.77
N LYS A 55 -4.21 7.30 20.53
CA LYS A 55 -3.11 6.71 21.29
C LYS A 55 -3.24 6.98 22.78
N ASP A 56 -3.54 8.22 23.17
CA ASP A 56 -3.66 8.62 24.58
C ASP A 56 -4.88 8.00 25.29
N LYS A 57 -5.85 7.49 24.52
CA LYS A 57 -7.07 6.82 25.03
C LYS A 57 -6.99 5.30 24.94
N MET A 58 -5.94 4.75 24.32
CA MET A 58 -5.73 3.32 24.20
C MET A 58 -5.01 2.76 25.43
N LYS A 59 -5.40 1.55 25.83
CA LYS A 59 -4.67 0.77 26.82
C LYS A 59 -3.51 0.05 26.14
N PHE A 60 -2.30 0.25 26.65
CA PHE A 60 -1.13 -0.52 26.29
C PHE A 60 -0.87 -1.56 27.37
N TYR A 61 -0.55 -2.78 26.96
CA TYR A 61 -0.19 -3.87 27.85
C TYR A 61 1.29 -4.17 27.68
N SER A 62 1.96 -4.42 28.80
CA SER A 62 3.32 -4.97 28.82
C SER A 62 3.32 -6.44 28.40
N ASN A 63 4.49 -6.92 28.00
CA ASN A 63 4.66 -8.32 27.60
C ASN A 63 4.23 -9.31 28.71
N ASP A 64 4.50 -8.98 29.98
CA ASP A 64 4.13 -9.82 31.12
C ASP A 64 2.61 -9.83 31.38
N GLU A 65 1.92 -8.71 31.17
CA GLU A 65 0.46 -8.64 31.26
C GLU A 65 -0.21 -9.48 30.17
N VAL A 66 0.28 -9.38 28.93
CA VAL A 66 -0.23 -10.16 27.79
C VAL A 66 0.00 -11.66 28.00
N LYS A 67 1.19 -12.06 28.46
CA LYS A 67 1.51 -13.46 28.80
C LYS A 67 0.58 -14.03 29.86
N LYS A 68 0.33 -13.25 30.91
CA LYS A 68 -0.59 -13.61 31.98
C LYS A 68 -2.04 -13.76 31.49
N GLU A 69 -2.51 -12.90 30.59
CA GLU A 69 -3.85 -13.02 29.99
C GLU A 69 -3.95 -14.22 29.04
N LEU A 70 -2.90 -14.52 28.27
CA LEU A 70 -2.88 -15.60 27.29
C LEU A 70 -2.49 -16.98 27.89
N GLY A 71 -2.04 -17.03 29.13
CA GLY A 71 -1.68 -18.27 29.83
C GLY A 71 -0.39 -18.93 29.35
N ILE A 72 0.57 -18.13 28.87
CA ILE A 72 1.89 -18.54 28.34
C ILE A 72 3.04 -17.91 29.10
#